data_AF-A0A1Z4BNK5-F1
#
_entry.id   AF-A0A1Z4BNK5-F1
#
_cell.length_a   1.000
_cell.length_b   1.000
_cell.length_c   1.000
_cell.angle_alpha   90.00
_cell.angle_beta   90.00
_cell.angle_gamma   90.00
#
_symmetry.space_group_name_H-M   'P 1'
#
loop_
_entity.id
_entity.type
_entity.pdbx_description
1 polymer ?
#
loop_
_entity_poly.entity_id
_entity_poly.type
_entity_poly.pdbx_seq_one_letter_code
_entity_poly.pdbx_strand_id
1 'polypeptide(L)'
;MPILIGNNLFIEELPVDYNGKLLDLDLYIAPLNIFFDKLEVECVRECCGIQAFSFIPEDVHKALVGLSAETIVTQLKAMQTAIEEQWWYNTVGSTILNNNFDRKVFLRLLVHIIKTIESQ
;
A
#
# COMPACT_ATOMS: atom_id res chain seq x y z
N MET A 1 -4.85 -12.50 3.65
CA MET A 1 -5.64 -12.75 2.43
C MET A 1 -4.93 -12.11 1.23
N PRO A 2 -5.06 -12.66 0.02
CA PRO A 2 -4.45 -12.08 -1.17
C PRO A 2 -5.05 -10.69 -1.46
N ILE A 3 -4.23 -9.79 -2.03
CA ILE A 3 -4.64 -8.43 -2.40
C ILE A 3 -4.97 -8.40 -3.89
N LEU A 4 -6.19 -8.03 -4.24
CA LEU A 4 -6.63 -7.89 -5.64
C LEU A 4 -5.98 -6.66 -6.29
N ILE A 5 -5.34 -6.86 -7.43
CA ILE A 5 -4.63 -5.79 -8.17
C ILE A 5 -5.10 -5.65 -9.64
N GLY A 6 -6.20 -6.30 -10.01
CA GLY A 6 -6.89 -6.13 -11.30
C GLY A 6 -7.03 -7.43 -12.11
N ASN A 7 -8.11 -7.59 -12.89
CA ASN A 7 -8.35 -8.75 -13.77
C ASN A 7 -8.10 -10.13 -13.14
N ASN A 8 -8.54 -10.37 -11.90
CA ASN A 8 -8.25 -11.59 -11.13
C ASN A 8 -6.75 -11.86 -10.88
N LEU A 9 -5.90 -10.83 -10.96
CA LEU A 9 -4.51 -10.87 -10.53
C LEU A 9 -4.43 -10.49 -9.05
N PHE A 10 -3.65 -11.27 -8.31
CA PHE A 10 -3.52 -11.12 -6.87
C PHE A 10 -2.05 -11.05 -6.45
N ILE A 11 -1.80 -10.27 -5.40
CA ILE A 11 -0.57 -10.38 -4.62
C ILE A 11 -0.85 -11.40 -3.52
N GLU A 12 -0.23 -12.56 -3.65
CA GLU A 12 -0.29 -13.62 -2.64
C GLU A 12 0.25 -13.14 -1.28
N GLU A 13 -0.46 -13.52 -0.22
CA GLU A 13 -0.03 -13.28 1.15
C GLU A 13 1.15 -14.18 1.51
N LEU A 14 2.06 -13.62 2.32
CA LEU A 14 3.10 -14.37 3.01
C LEU A 14 2.85 -14.28 4.52
N PRO A 15 3.26 -15.30 5.30
CA PRO A 15 3.10 -15.29 6.75
C PRO A 15 3.75 -14.06 7.37
N VAL A 16 2.99 -13.34 8.18
CA VAL A 16 3.48 -12.19 8.96
C VAL A 16 4.24 -12.71 10.20
N ASP A 17 5.46 -12.22 10.40
CA ASP A 17 6.20 -12.46 11.65
C ASP A 17 5.70 -11.50 12.74
N TYR A 18 4.84 -12.02 13.62
CA TYR A 18 4.29 -11.28 14.75
C TYR A 18 5.21 -11.23 15.98
N ASN A 19 6.28 -12.04 16.00
CA ASN A 19 7.24 -12.06 17.11
C ASN A 19 8.47 -11.19 16.82
N GLY A 20 8.72 -10.90 15.55
CA GLY A 20 9.77 -10.02 15.08
C GLY A 20 9.49 -8.53 15.32
N LYS A 21 10.45 -7.70 14.92
CA LYS A 21 10.27 -6.25 14.93
C LYS A 21 9.33 -5.83 13.80
N LEU A 22 8.47 -4.85 14.10
CA LEU A 22 7.56 -4.20 13.15
C LEU A 22 8.14 -2.86 12.73
N LEU A 23 8.22 -2.62 11.42
CA LEU A 23 8.46 -1.28 10.90
C LEU A 23 7.13 -0.55 10.73
N ASP A 24 6.94 0.52 11.49
CA ASP A 24 5.78 1.40 11.41
C ASP A 24 5.86 2.32 10.18
N LEU A 25 4.80 2.32 9.38
CA LEU A 25 4.69 3.08 8.14
C LEU A 25 3.80 4.32 8.24
N ASP A 26 3.20 4.62 9.41
CA ASP A 26 2.21 5.69 9.52
C ASP A 26 2.77 7.07 9.13
N LEU A 27 4.05 7.34 9.41
CA LEU A 27 4.73 8.58 8.99
C LEU A 27 4.82 8.73 7.46
N TYR A 28 4.87 7.62 6.73
CA TYR A 28 4.93 7.61 5.26
C TYR A 28 3.55 7.61 4.62
N ILE A 29 2.55 7.03 5.30
CA ILE A 29 1.18 6.92 4.80
C ILE A 29 0.37 8.19 5.10
N ALA A 30 0.61 8.85 6.24
CA ALA A 30 -0.05 10.11 6.60
C ALA A 30 -0.08 11.17 5.46
N PRO A 31 1.03 11.50 4.77
CA PRO A 31 0.99 12.44 3.66
C PRO A 31 0.25 11.92 2.41
N LEU A 32 0.07 10.60 2.30
CA LEU A 32 -0.66 9.91 1.25
C LEU A 32 -2.15 9.66 1.61
N ASN A 33 -2.63 10.12 2.77
CA ASN A 33 -3.98 9.78 3.24
C ASN A 33 -5.07 10.11 2.23
N ILE A 34 -5.06 11.29 1.62
CA ILE A 34 -6.09 11.66 0.64
C ILE A 34 -6.13 10.68 -0.55
N PHE A 35 -4.98 10.14 -0.94
CA PHE A 35 -4.89 9.13 -1.99
C PHE A 35 -5.47 7.79 -1.50
N PHE A 36 -5.09 7.31 -0.32
CA PHE A 36 -5.63 6.07 0.25
C PHE A 36 -7.13 6.16 0.59
N ASP A 37 -7.62 7.31 1.05
CA ASP A 37 -9.05 7.58 1.29
C ASP A 37 -9.87 7.41 0.00
N LYS A 38 -9.31 7.77 -1.15
CA LYS A 38 -9.96 7.58 -2.45
C LYS A 38 -9.89 6.13 -2.95
N LEU A 39 -8.96 5.33 -2.45
CA LEU A 39 -8.87 3.90 -2.76
C LEU A 39 -9.78 3.05 -1.87
N GLU A 40 -10.22 3.58 -0.73
CA GLU A 40 -11.15 2.93 0.20
C GLU A 40 -12.57 2.89 -0.38
N VAL A 41 -12.87 1.87 -1.18
CA VAL A 41 -14.12 1.76 -1.95
C VAL A 41 -14.92 0.49 -1.63
N GLU A 42 -14.29 -0.52 -1.04
CA GLU A 42 -14.91 -1.84 -0.83
C GLU A 42 -15.57 -1.97 0.55
N CYS A 43 -15.03 -1.29 1.55
CA CYS A 43 -15.44 -1.37 2.96
C CYS A 43 -14.86 -0.14 3.71
N VAL A 44 -14.99 -0.13 5.04
CA VAL A 44 -14.19 0.76 5.90
C VAL A 44 -12.92 0.06 6.39
N ARG A 45 -11.77 0.71 6.30
CA ARG A 45 -10.45 0.17 6.68
C ARG A 45 -10.38 -0.24 8.16
N GLU A 46 -11.17 0.40 9.01
CA GLU A 46 -11.30 0.03 10.43
C GLU A 46 -11.86 -1.39 10.62
N CYS A 47 -12.68 -1.86 9.68
CA CYS A 47 -13.29 -3.19 9.70
C CYS A 47 -12.53 -4.19 8.84
N CYS A 48 -12.17 -3.80 7.62
CA CYS A 48 -11.63 -4.70 6.59
C CYS A 48 -10.13 -4.54 6.35
N GLY A 49 -9.49 -3.56 7.01
CA GLY A 49 -8.08 -3.26 6.85
C GLY A 49 -7.73 -3.03 5.39
N ILE A 50 -6.67 -3.69 4.92
CA ILE A 50 -6.21 -3.58 3.53
C ILE A 50 -7.26 -4.00 2.49
N GLN A 51 -8.24 -4.83 2.87
CA GLN A 51 -9.29 -5.26 1.96
C GLN A 51 -10.36 -4.20 1.72
N ALA A 52 -10.35 -3.10 2.48
CA ALA A 52 -11.21 -1.97 2.20
C ALA A 52 -10.79 -1.20 0.93
N PHE A 53 -9.54 -1.38 0.49
CA PHE A 53 -8.95 -0.63 -0.60
C PHE A 53 -8.98 -1.41 -1.91
N SER A 54 -9.32 -0.74 -3.01
CA SER A 54 -9.18 -1.26 -4.36
C SER A 54 -7.85 -0.79 -4.97
N PHE A 55 -7.02 -1.75 -5.39
CA PHE A 55 -5.74 -1.48 -6.05
C PHE A 55 -5.76 -1.84 -7.55
N ILE A 56 -6.94 -2.00 -8.13
CA ILE A 56 -7.06 -2.21 -9.58
C ILE A 56 -6.66 -0.92 -10.32
N PRO A 57 -6.12 -1.01 -11.54
CA PRO A 57 -5.62 0.16 -12.26
C PRO A 57 -6.62 1.30 -12.39
N GLU A 58 -7.88 0.96 -12.70
CA GLU A 58 -8.95 1.93 -12.89
C GLU A 58 -9.18 2.79 -11.64
N ASP A 59 -9.19 2.17 -10.46
CA ASP A 59 -9.44 2.88 -9.21
C ASP A 59 -8.21 3.63 -8.71
N VAL A 60 -7.01 3.11 -8.97
CA VAL A 60 -5.75 3.86 -8.74
C VAL A 60 -5.74 5.15 -9.56
N HIS A 61 -6.09 5.10 -10.85
CA HIS A 61 -6.16 6.30 -11.67
C HIS A 61 -7.28 7.26 -11.24
N LYS A 62 -8.45 6.75 -10.83
CA LYS A 62 -9.52 7.60 -10.26
C LYS A 62 -9.08 8.29 -8.97
N ALA A 63 -8.33 7.59 -8.11
CA ALA A 63 -7.82 8.15 -6.86
C ALA A 63 -6.86 9.32 -7.08
N LEU A 64 -6.18 9.39 -8.23
CA LEU A 64 -5.33 10.52 -8.59
C LEU A 64 -6.09 11.78 -9.02
N VAL A 65 -7.41 11.72 -9.29
CA VAL A 65 -8.16 12.89 -9.76
C VAL A 65 -8.12 14.00 -8.70
N GLY A 66 -7.54 15.14 -9.07
CA GLY A 66 -7.33 16.29 -8.19
C GLY A 66 -6.06 16.22 -7.33
N LEU A 67 -5.19 15.23 -7.55
CA LEU A 67 -3.89 15.08 -6.89
C LEU A 67 -2.75 15.21 -7.91
N SER A 68 -1.55 15.56 -7.42
CA SER A 68 -0.34 15.54 -8.24
C SER A 68 0.23 14.13 -8.33
N ALA A 69 0.14 13.49 -9.49
CA ALA A 69 0.70 12.15 -9.72
C ALA A 69 2.21 12.09 -9.40
N GLU A 70 2.96 13.14 -9.77
CA GLU A 70 4.38 13.25 -9.44
C GLU A 70 4.60 13.22 -7.93
N THR A 71 3.85 14.03 -7.17
CA THR A 71 3.97 14.08 -5.70
C THR A 71 3.63 12.73 -5.05
N ILE A 72 2.57 12.08 -5.51
CA ILE A 72 2.18 10.75 -5.03
C ILE A 72 3.27 9.72 -5.31
N VAL A 73 3.80 9.68 -6.52
CA VAL A 73 4.89 8.76 -6.89
C VAL A 73 6.15 9.03 -6.06
N THR A 74 6.53 10.29 -5.86
CA THR A 74 7.70 10.64 -5.01
C THR A 74 7.52 10.14 -3.58
N GLN A 75 6.34 10.32 -2.98
CA GLN A 75 6.05 9.86 -1.63
C GLN A 75 6.01 8.32 -1.52
N LEU A 76 5.39 7.64 -2.49
CA LEU A 76 5.38 6.18 -2.56
C LEU A 76 6.80 5.60 -2.71
N LYS A 77 7.64 6.21 -3.55
CA LYS A 77 9.05 5.82 -3.71
C LYS A 77 9.85 6.07 -2.44
N ALA A 78 9.62 7.17 -1.73
CA ALA A 78 10.27 7.45 -0.45
C ALA A 78 9.92 6.38 0.60
N MET A 79 8.65 5.97 0.68
CA MET A 79 8.21 4.86 1.53
C MET A 79 8.87 3.54 1.11
N GLN A 80 8.93 3.26 -0.20
CA GLN A 80 9.59 2.07 -0.73
C GLN A 80 11.07 2.02 -0.33
N THR A 81 11.82 3.10 -0.58
CA THR A 81 13.23 3.21 -0.20
C THR A 81 13.43 3.01 1.31
N ALA A 82 12.58 3.62 2.14
CA ALA A 82 12.67 3.46 3.60
C ALA A 82 12.48 2.01 4.07
N ILE A 83 11.61 1.25 3.41
CA ILE A 83 11.39 -0.17 3.70
C ILE A 83 12.59 -1.01 3.21
N GLU A 84 13.14 -0.68 2.05
CA GLU A 84 14.29 -1.38 1.46
C GLU A 84 15.58 -1.17 2.28
N GLU A 85 15.83 0.05 2.76
CA GLU A 85 16.98 0.39 3.60
C GLU A 85 16.94 -0.29 4.97
N GLN A 86 15.73 -0.52 5.50
CA GLN A 86 15.49 -1.16 6.79
C GLN A 86 15.30 -2.68 6.64
N TRP A 87 16.18 -3.31 5.86
CA TRP A 87 16.12 -4.72 5.45
C TRP A 87 16.11 -5.75 6.60
N TRP A 88 16.38 -5.35 7.84
CA TRP A 88 16.31 -6.25 9.01
C TRP A 88 14.90 -6.39 9.60
N TYR A 89 13.93 -5.58 9.14
CA TYR A 89 12.52 -5.79 9.46
C TYR A 89 11.89 -6.76 8.45
N ASN A 90 11.29 -7.84 8.95
CA ASN A 90 10.54 -8.78 8.10
C ASN A 90 9.07 -8.38 7.94
N THR A 91 8.56 -7.57 8.88
CA THR A 91 7.17 -7.14 8.93
C THR A 91 7.11 -5.61 8.87
N VAL A 92 6.17 -5.10 8.09
CA VAL A 92 5.78 -3.68 8.08
C VAL A 92 4.32 -3.56 8.50
N GLY A 93 3.92 -2.43 9.06
CA GLY A 93 2.54 -2.24 9.47
C GLY A 93 2.15 -0.77 9.51
N SER A 94 0.85 -0.54 9.56
CA SER A 94 0.28 0.79 9.65
C SER A 94 -1.04 0.73 10.40
N THR A 95 -1.22 1.65 11.34
CA THR A 95 -2.53 1.84 11.98
C THR A 95 -3.51 2.50 11.01
N ILE A 96 -3.02 3.31 10.08
CA ILE A 96 -3.83 3.95 9.04
C ILE A 96 -4.40 2.91 8.08
N LEU A 97 -3.62 1.93 7.62
CA LEU A 97 -4.12 0.84 6.76
C LEU A 97 -4.77 -0.29 7.57
N ASN A 98 -4.67 -0.23 8.90
CA ASN A 98 -5.16 -1.22 9.84
C ASN A 98 -4.71 -2.65 9.51
N ASN A 99 -3.45 -2.81 9.11
CA ASN A 99 -2.90 -4.10 8.70
C ASN A 99 -1.38 -4.19 8.96
N ASN A 100 -0.94 -5.40 9.26
CA ASN A 100 0.47 -5.82 9.18
C ASN A 100 0.69 -6.65 7.92
N PHE A 101 1.89 -6.57 7.37
CA PHE A 101 2.29 -7.23 6.13
C PHE A 101 3.67 -7.84 6.26
N ASP A 102 3.87 -8.99 5.62
CA ASP A 102 5.21 -9.38 5.21
C ASP A 102 5.80 -8.28 4.32
N ARG A 103 7.05 -7.91 4.58
CA ARG A 103 7.74 -6.83 3.88
C ARG A 103 7.70 -6.99 2.36
N LYS A 104 7.91 -8.20 1.85
CA LYS A 104 7.95 -8.47 0.40
C LYS A 104 6.57 -8.30 -0.22
N VAL A 105 5.51 -8.69 0.50
CA VAL A 105 4.12 -8.47 0.06
C VAL A 105 3.85 -6.98 -0.10
N PHE A 106 4.18 -6.18 0.92
CA PHE A 106 3.94 -4.73 0.85
C PHE A 106 4.79 -4.05 -0.23
N LEU A 107 6.06 -4.43 -0.39
CA LEU A 107 6.91 -3.92 -1.47
C LEU A 107 6.33 -4.24 -2.86
N ARG A 108 5.78 -5.45 -3.06
CA ARG A 108 5.08 -5.80 -4.31
C ARG A 108 3.86 -4.92 -4.55
N LEU A 109 3.12 -4.58 -3.50
CA LEU A 109 1.99 -3.66 -3.60
C LEU A 109 2.44 -2.25 -3.99
N LEU A 110 3.50 -1.72 -3.39
CA LEU A 110 4.06 -0.42 -3.76
C LEU A 110 4.53 -0.40 -5.21
N VAL A 111 5.26 -1.43 -5.66
CA VAL A 111 5.71 -1.55 -7.04
C VAL A 111 4.53 -1.57 -8.01
N HIS A 112 3.44 -2.27 -7.66
CA HIS A 112 2.22 -2.28 -8.46
C HIS A 112 1.62 -0.88 -8.57
N ILE A 113 1.33 -0.23 -7.44
CA ILE A 113 0.72 1.10 -7.42
C ILE A 113 1.58 2.11 -8.19
N ILE A 114 2.88 2.15 -7.94
CA ILE A 114 3.81 3.08 -8.63
C ILE A 114 3.77 2.85 -10.15
N LYS A 115 3.90 1.59 -10.60
CA LYS A 115 3.85 1.27 -12.03
C LYS A 115 2.53 1.64 -12.67
N THR A 116 1.42 1.40 -11.98
CA THR A 116 0.09 1.79 -12.44
C THR A 116 0.02 3.30 -12.65
N ILE A 117 0.44 4.10 -11.67
CA ILE A 117 0.43 5.57 -11.77
C ILE A 117 1.33 6.06 -12.91
N GLU A 118 2.53 5.49 -13.06
CA GLU A 118 3.49 5.88 -14.10
C GLU A 118 3.11 5.42 -15.52
N SER A 119 2.20 4.45 -15.65
CA SER A 119 1.73 3.93 -16.94
C SER A 119 0.61 4.74 -17.59
N GLN A 120 0.22 5.86 -16.96
CA GLN A 120 -0.86 6.74 -17.39
C GLN A 120 -0.49 7.61 -18.60
#